data_AF-A0A9E4SJR7-F1
#
_entry.id   AF-A0A9E4SJR7-F1
#
_cell.length_a   1.000
_cell.length_b   1.000
_cell.length_c   1.000
_cell.angle_alpha   90.00
_cell.angle_beta   90.00
_cell.angle_gamma   90.00
#
_symmetry.space_group_name_H-M   'P 1'
#
loop_
_entity.id
_entity.type
_entity.pdbx_description
1 polymer ?
#
loop_
_entity_poly.entity_id
_entity_poly.type
_entity_poly.pdbx_seq_one_letter_code
_entity_poly.pdbx_strand_id
1 'polypeptide(L)'
;MTVERLLGGDGMSEIPTNDLPDKSSTELVQEWEQAPARIKVIGVGGGGCNCVRRMLQHRHVPGVEFAVINTDVKSLESVSGNHNIDSIQIGQKSTRGWGAGGDTNIGAKAAEESSGALRKVLKDAELVFITAGMGGGTGTGAAAYVAYLAKEMGAVVVAVVTTP
;
A
#
# COMPACT_ATOMS: atom_id res chain seq x y z
N MET A 1 17.31 31.26 0.07
CA MET A 1 15.90 31.60 -0.18
C MET A 1 15.11 31.00 0.96
N THR A 2 14.71 31.85 1.91
CA THR A 2 14.10 31.44 3.19
C THR A 2 12.58 31.29 3.03
N VAL A 3 11.99 30.44 3.86
CA VAL A 3 10.62 29.88 3.84
C VAL A 3 9.50 30.92 4.01
N GLU A 4 9.83 32.21 4.19
CA GLU A 4 8.86 33.30 4.48
C GLU A 4 7.90 33.66 3.33
N ARG A 5 7.98 33.02 2.16
CA ARG A 5 7.21 33.44 0.97
C ARG A 5 5.94 32.65 0.66
N LEU A 6 5.54 31.69 1.51
CA LEU A 6 4.35 30.85 1.27
C LEU A 6 3.11 31.21 2.11
N LEU A 7 3.20 32.18 3.03
CA LEU A 7 2.08 32.58 3.90
C LEU A 7 1.50 33.95 3.49
N GLY A 8 1.30 34.16 2.19
CA GLY A 8 0.58 35.31 1.66
C GLY A 8 -0.84 34.91 1.26
N GLY A 9 -1.81 35.14 2.14
CA GLY A 9 -3.22 34.92 1.84
C GLY A 9 -4.11 35.32 3.02
N ASP A 10 -4.67 36.53 2.94
CA ASP A 10 -5.67 37.09 3.86
C ASP A 10 -6.88 36.15 4.00
N GLY A 11 -7.14 35.63 5.19
CA GLY A 11 -8.42 34.97 5.50
C GLY A 11 -8.35 33.71 6.34
N MET A 12 -7.81 33.79 7.57
CA MET A 12 -8.11 32.84 8.63
C MET A 12 -8.48 33.63 9.88
N SER A 13 -9.75 33.58 10.25
CA SER A 13 -10.25 34.02 11.55
C SER A 13 -9.41 33.40 12.66
N GLU A 14 -9.02 34.24 13.63
CA GLU A 14 -8.14 33.94 14.76
C GLU A 14 -8.37 32.55 15.36
N ILE A 15 -7.40 31.67 15.21
CA ILE A 15 -7.31 30.42 15.95
C ILE A 15 -7.02 30.81 17.42
N PRO A 16 -7.82 30.35 18.40
CA PRO A 16 -7.54 30.62 19.81
C PRO A 16 -6.13 30.14 20.15
N THR A 17 -5.25 31.08 20.52
CA THR A 17 -3.81 30.85 20.71
C THR A 17 -3.46 29.99 21.92
N ASN A 18 -4.45 29.49 22.66
CA ASN A 18 -4.25 28.83 23.95
C ASN A 18 -4.04 27.31 23.84
N ASP A 19 -4.18 26.73 22.64
CA ASP A 19 -3.93 25.30 22.35
C ASP A 19 -2.68 25.07 21.49
N LEU A 20 -1.87 26.11 21.25
CA LEU A 20 -0.64 25.97 20.47
C LEU A 20 0.46 25.37 21.35
N PRO A 21 1.06 24.23 20.96
CA PRO A 21 2.16 23.65 21.72
C PRO A 21 3.36 24.61 21.75
N ASP A 22 3.98 24.76 22.92
CA ASP A 22 5.20 25.55 23.18
C ASP A 22 6.45 24.86 22.58
N LYS A 23 6.40 24.56 21.28
CA LYS A 23 7.50 23.95 20.52
C LYS A 23 8.07 24.99 19.57
N SER A 24 9.38 25.09 19.48
CA SER A 24 10.02 26.02 18.56
C SER A 24 9.71 25.63 17.10
N SER A 25 9.65 26.63 16.22
CA SER A 25 9.38 26.43 14.79
C SER A 25 10.34 25.43 14.14
N THR A 26 11.58 25.40 14.61
CA THR A 26 12.63 24.46 14.15
C THR A 26 12.36 23.03 14.60
N GLU A 27 11.87 22.84 15.82
CA GLU A 27 11.49 21.52 16.35
C GLU A 27 10.24 20.98 15.65
N LEU A 28 9.26 21.83 15.35
CA LEU A 28 8.08 21.46 14.56
C LEU A 28 8.47 21.02 13.15
N VAL A 29 9.37 21.76 12.48
CA VAL A 29 9.86 21.39 11.14
C VAL A 29 10.66 20.07 11.19
N GLN A 30 11.50 19.87 12.21
CA GLN A 30 12.24 18.61 12.39
C GLN A 30 11.32 17.42 12.69
N GLU A 31 10.27 17.59 13.49
CA GLU A 31 9.30 16.52 13.81
C GLU A 31 8.51 16.08 12.57
N TRP A 32 8.17 17.02 11.69
CA TRP A 32 7.47 16.74 10.42
C TRP A 32 8.39 16.14 9.36
N GLU A 33 9.67 16.50 9.35
CA GLU A 33 10.69 15.82 8.54
C GLU A 33 11.03 14.41 9.05
N GLN A 34 10.90 14.17 10.37
CA GLN A 34 11.16 12.87 11.00
C GLN A 34 9.98 11.91 10.98
N ALA A 35 8.78 12.39 10.67
CA ALA A 35 7.58 11.55 10.52
C ALA A 35 7.08 11.53 9.06
N PRO A 36 7.87 11.08 8.06
CA PRO A 36 7.28 10.68 6.80
C PRO A 36 6.29 9.56 7.09
N ALA A 37 5.02 9.77 6.71
CA ALA A 37 3.98 8.76 6.92
C ALA A 37 4.46 7.38 6.45
N ARG A 38 4.16 6.33 7.20
CA ARG A 38 4.55 4.95 6.84
C ARG A 38 3.68 4.48 5.68
N ILE A 39 4.17 4.70 4.46
CA ILE A 39 3.47 4.42 3.20
C ILE A 39 3.82 3.01 2.70
N LYS A 40 2.79 2.22 2.36
CA LYS A 40 2.96 0.93 1.69
C LYS A 40 2.25 0.90 0.35
N VAL A 41 2.91 0.37 -0.67
CA VAL A 41 2.35 0.10 -2.00
C VAL A 41 2.23 -1.41 -2.19
N ILE A 42 1.01 -1.88 -2.38
CA ILE A 42 0.65 -3.29 -2.42
C ILE A 42 0.12 -3.64 -3.81
N GLY A 43 0.88 -4.45 -4.56
CA GLY A 43 0.47 -4.98 -5.85
C GLY A 43 -0.27 -6.31 -5.70
N VAL A 44 -1.53 -6.38 -6.14
CA VAL A 44 -2.37 -7.57 -6.00
C VAL A 44 -2.67 -8.22 -7.35
N GLY A 45 -2.42 -9.52 -7.46
CA GLY A 45 -2.59 -10.31 -8.68
C GLY A 45 -1.58 -9.95 -9.78
N GLY A 46 -1.67 -10.60 -10.94
CA GLY A 46 -0.66 -10.46 -12.01
C GLY A 46 -0.44 -9.02 -12.49
N GLY A 47 -1.53 -8.27 -12.71
CA GLY A 47 -1.46 -6.85 -13.09
C GLY A 47 -0.81 -5.97 -12.02
N GLY A 48 -1.20 -6.16 -10.76
CA GLY A 48 -0.63 -5.42 -9.63
C GLY A 48 0.85 -5.74 -9.39
N CYS A 49 1.23 -7.02 -9.43
CA CYS A 49 2.62 -7.46 -9.36
C CYS A 49 3.46 -6.82 -10.46
N ASN A 50 2.95 -6.80 -11.70
CA ASN A 50 3.64 -6.16 -12.82
C ASN A 50 3.77 -4.64 -12.63
N CYS A 51 2.75 -3.98 -12.10
CA CYS A 51 2.76 -2.55 -11.78
C CYS A 51 3.88 -2.22 -10.77
N VAL A 52 3.92 -2.95 -9.64
CA VAL A 52 4.96 -2.78 -8.61
C VAL A 52 6.35 -3.05 -9.18
N ARG A 53 6.53 -4.10 -9.97
CA ARG A 53 7.80 -4.40 -10.65
C ARG A 53 8.29 -3.22 -11.49
N ARG A 54 7.40 -2.56 -12.24
CA ARG A 54 7.74 -1.37 -13.04
C ARG A 54 8.10 -0.17 -12.16
N MET A 55 7.39 0.04 -11.05
CA MET A 55 7.72 1.09 -10.08
C MET A 55 9.15 0.92 -9.54
N LEU A 56 9.51 -0.31 -9.17
CA LEU A 56 10.83 -0.64 -8.65
C LEU A 56 11.96 -0.46 -9.67
N GLN A 57 11.67 -0.63 -10.96
CA GLN A 57 12.66 -0.46 -12.04
C GLN A 57 12.96 1.01 -12.38
N HIS A 58 11.99 1.91 -12.23
CA HIS A 58 12.09 3.26 -12.80
C HIS A 58 12.59 4.32 -11.80
N ARG A 59 12.25 4.26 -10.50
CA ARG A 59 12.82 5.16 -9.48
C ARG A 59 12.54 4.68 -8.06
N HIS A 60 13.55 4.70 -7.20
CA HIS A 60 13.34 4.53 -5.76
C HIS A 60 12.60 5.77 -5.21
N VAL A 61 11.47 5.54 -4.54
CA VAL A 61 10.74 6.57 -3.79
C VAL A 61 11.12 6.39 -2.31
N PRO A 62 11.93 7.28 -1.73
CA PRO A 62 12.31 7.18 -0.33
C PRO A 62 11.07 7.15 0.58
N GLY A 63 11.08 6.28 1.59
CA GLY A 63 10.00 6.17 2.57
C GLY A 63 8.78 5.36 2.13
N VAL A 64 8.83 4.70 0.95
CA VAL A 64 7.76 3.80 0.49
C VAL A 64 8.20 2.35 0.56
N GLU A 65 7.44 1.54 1.29
CA GLU A 65 7.60 0.09 1.31
C GLU A 65 6.74 -0.56 0.23
N PHE A 66 7.29 -1.54 -0.49
CA PHE A 66 6.57 -2.27 -1.54
C PHE A 66 6.30 -3.70 -1.10
N ALA A 67 5.13 -4.21 -1.45
CA ALA A 67 4.81 -5.62 -1.34
C ALA A 67 3.99 -6.10 -2.53
N VAL A 68 4.05 -7.40 -2.81
CA VAL A 68 3.25 -8.06 -3.84
C VAL A 68 2.50 -9.27 -3.28
N ILE A 69 1.26 -9.42 -3.71
CA ILE A 69 0.34 -10.45 -3.25
C ILE A 69 -0.20 -11.19 -4.46
N ASN A 70 -0.05 -12.51 -4.50
CA ASN A 70 -0.60 -13.31 -5.58
C ASN A 70 -0.88 -14.75 -5.15
N THR A 71 -1.78 -15.41 -5.86
CA THR A 71 -2.02 -16.86 -5.76
C THR A 71 -1.07 -17.65 -6.65
N ASP A 72 -0.55 -17.04 -7.72
CA ASP A 72 0.39 -17.64 -8.66
C ASP A 72 1.83 -17.37 -8.23
N VAL A 73 2.58 -18.45 -7.97
CA VAL A 73 3.98 -18.40 -7.54
C VAL A 73 4.89 -17.80 -8.60
N LYS A 74 4.67 -18.11 -9.88
CA LYS A 74 5.54 -17.63 -10.97
C LYS A 74 5.46 -16.11 -11.09
N SER A 75 4.27 -15.56 -10.91
CA SER A 75 4.06 -14.11 -10.88
C SER A 75 4.82 -13.44 -9.74
N LEU A 76 4.89 -14.06 -8.55
CA LEU A 76 5.64 -13.55 -7.39
C LEU A 76 7.16 -13.59 -7.62
N GLU A 77 7.67 -14.74 -8.09
CA GLU A 77 9.09 -14.94 -8.38
C GLU A 77 9.63 -13.90 -9.38
N SER A 78 8.81 -13.49 -10.35
CA SER A 78 9.19 -12.48 -11.34
C SER A 78 9.49 -11.09 -10.74
N VAL A 79 8.98 -10.80 -9.54
CA VAL A 79 9.19 -9.55 -8.82
C VAL A 79 10.24 -9.70 -7.74
N SER A 80 10.10 -10.70 -6.86
CA SER A 80 11.00 -10.90 -5.71
C SER A 80 12.41 -11.34 -6.11
N GLY A 81 12.56 -12.09 -7.21
CA GLY A 81 13.87 -12.53 -7.68
C GLY A 81 14.79 -11.38 -8.10
N ASN A 82 14.24 -10.19 -8.34
CA ASN A 82 14.97 -9.01 -8.80
C ASN A 82 15.06 -7.89 -7.75
N HIS A 83 14.26 -7.96 -6.68
CA HIS A 83 14.11 -6.88 -5.70
C HIS A 83 13.86 -7.41 -4.29
N ASN A 84 14.47 -6.80 -3.28
CA ASN A 84 14.23 -7.13 -1.88
C ASN A 84 12.93 -6.49 -1.39
N ILE A 85 11.79 -7.11 -1.70
CA ILE A 85 10.44 -6.67 -1.28
C ILE A 85 9.64 -7.84 -0.70
N ASP A 86 8.63 -7.52 0.10
CA ASP A 86 7.73 -8.54 0.64
C ASP A 86 6.89 -9.17 -0.47
N SER A 87 6.94 -10.50 -0.58
CA SER A 87 6.20 -11.27 -1.58
C SER A 87 5.39 -12.36 -0.93
N ILE A 88 4.07 -12.27 -1.08
CA ILE A 88 3.12 -13.05 -0.31
C ILE A 88 2.32 -13.92 -1.26
N GLN A 89 2.59 -15.21 -1.17
CA GLN A 89 1.72 -16.21 -1.74
C GLN A 89 0.47 -16.37 -0.85
N ILE A 90 -0.69 -16.10 -1.43
CA ILE A 90 -1.99 -16.35 -0.78
C ILE A 90 -2.65 -17.56 -1.42
N GLY A 91 -3.59 -18.20 -0.72
CA GLY A 91 -4.37 -19.26 -1.36
C GLY A 91 -3.63 -20.59 -1.50
N GLN A 92 -2.61 -20.90 -0.69
CA GLN A 92 -1.88 -22.17 -0.80
C GLN A 92 -2.80 -23.39 -0.70
N LYS A 93 -3.82 -23.32 0.17
CA LYS A 93 -4.78 -24.42 0.32
C LYS A 93 -5.77 -24.45 -0.85
N SER A 94 -6.24 -23.28 -1.28
CA SER A 94 -7.28 -23.15 -2.31
C SER A 94 -6.75 -23.34 -3.75
N THR A 95 -5.49 -22.99 -4.03
CA THR A 95 -4.93 -22.90 -5.40
C THR A 95 -3.70 -23.75 -5.63
N ARG A 96 -3.04 -24.22 -4.56
CA ARG A 96 -1.75 -24.94 -4.62
C ARG A 96 -0.66 -24.19 -5.43
N GLY A 97 -0.76 -22.87 -5.52
CA GLY A 97 0.20 -22.02 -6.23
C GLY A 97 -0.03 -21.86 -7.73
N TRP A 98 -1.13 -22.38 -8.29
CA TRP A 98 -1.45 -22.29 -9.73
C TRP A 98 -2.25 -21.05 -10.12
N GLY A 99 -2.67 -20.25 -9.15
CA GLY A 99 -3.51 -19.08 -9.39
C GLY A 99 -5.01 -19.33 -9.18
N ALA A 100 -5.79 -18.25 -9.21
CA ALA A 100 -7.24 -18.28 -9.03
C ALA A 100 -8.04 -18.63 -10.31
N GLY A 101 -7.38 -18.84 -11.45
CA GLY A 101 -8.03 -19.26 -12.70
C GLY A 101 -9.08 -18.30 -13.28
N GLY A 102 -9.05 -17.03 -12.90
CA GLY A 102 -10.08 -16.05 -13.29
C GLY A 102 -11.28 -15.97 -12.33
N ASP A 103 -11.40 -16.89 -11.37
CA ASP A 103 -12.49 -16.89 -10.40
C ASP A 103 -12.20 -15.92 -9.25
N THR A 104 -13.07 -14.93 -9.09
CA THR A 104 -12.95 -13.90 -8.04
C THR A 104 -13.22 -14.45 -6.64
N ASN A 105 -14.08 -15.46 -6.52
CA ASN A 105 -14.38 -16.09 -5.23
C ASN A 105 -13.17 -16.85 -4.70
N ILE A 106 -12.43 -17.53 -5.59
CA ILE A 106 -11.16 -18.17 -5.23
C ILE A 106 -10.15 -17.12 -4.77
N GLY A 107 -10.05 -15.98 -5.49
CA GLY A 107 -9.18 -14.87 -5.09
C GLY A 107 -9.49 -14.30 -3.72
N ALA A 108 -10.78 -14.08 -3.42
CA ALA A 108 -11.23 -13.57 -2.12
C ALA A 108 -10.95 -14.57 -1.00
N LYS A 109 -11.33 -15.85 -1.19
CA LYS A 109 -11.06 -16.93 -0.23
C LYS A 109 -9.57 -17.13 0.03
N ALA A 110 -8.74 -17.02 -1.01
CA ALA A 110 -7.29 -17.09 -0.91
C ALA A 110 -6.72 -15.98 -0.01
N ALA A 111 -7.26 -14.76 -0.11
CA ALA A 111 -6.85 -13.64 0.73
C ALA A 111 -7.29 -13.87 2.20
N GLU A 112 -8.53 -14.31 2.41
CA GLU A 112 -9.08 -14.61 3.73
C GLU A 112 -8.28 -15.71 4.45
N GLU A 113 -7.98 -16.83 3.79
CA GLU A 113 -7.17 -17.90 4.39
C GLU A 113 -5.76 -17.44 4.78
N SER A 114 -5.28 -16.35 4.18
CA SER A 114 -3.93 -15.81 4.35
C SER A 114 -3.90 -14.55 5.22
N SER A 115 -4.98 -14.24 5.93
CA SER A 115 -5.14 -13.01 6.73
C SER A 115 -3.96 -12.72 7.66
N GLY A 116 -3.40 -13.73 8.31
CA GLY A 116 -2.25 -13.55 9.20
C GLY A 116 -1.01 -13.00 8.48
N ALA A 117 -0.73 -13.50 7.28
CA ALA A 117 0.37 -13.01 6.45
C ALA A 117 0.09 -11.59 5.95
N LEU A 118 -1.15 -11.31 5.51
CA LEU A 118 -1.56 -9.99 5.05
C LEU A 118 -1.45 -8.93 6.17
N ARG A 119 -1.87 -9.25 7.38
CA ARG A 119 -1.73 -8.36 8.55
C ARG A 119 -0.27 -8.06 8.87
N LYS A 120 0.64 -9.03 8.71
CA LYS A 120 2.07 -8.80 8.92
C LYS A 120 2.63 -7.77 7.93
N VAL A 121 2.22 -7.85 6.66
CA VAL A 121 2.64 -6.90 5.61
C VAL A 121 2.07 -5.51 5.85
N LEU A 122 0.81 -5.44 6.26
CA LEU A 122 0.10 -4.18 6.51
C LEU A 122 0.47 -3.53 7.85
N LYS A 123 1.27 -4.20 8.67
CA LYS A 123 1.63 -3.73 10.01
C LYS A 123 2.26 -2.34 9.94
N ASP A 124 1.82 -1.48 10.86
CA ASP A 124 2.29 -0.11 11.07
C ASP A 124 2.03 0.84 9.88
N ALA A 125 1.33 0.41 8.82
CA ALA A 125 1.01 1.28 7.69
C ALA A 125 0.01 2.38 8.09
N GLU A 126 0.33 3.63 7.73
CA GLU A 126 -0.58 4.78 7.90
C GLU A 126 -1.32 5.09 6.60
N LEU A 127 -0.68 4.82 5.46
CA LEU A 127 -1.26 4.97 4.12
C LEU A 127 -0.92 3.75 3.27
N VAL A 128 -1.94 3.11 2.74
CA VAL A 128 -1.82 1.92 1.89
C VAL A 128 -2.36 2.22 0.50
N PHE A 129 -1.49 2.15 -0.49
CA PHE A 129 -1.85 2.16 -1.90
C PHE A 129 -2.01 0.72 -2.39
N ILE A 130 -3.19 0.37 -2.90
CA ILE A 130 -3.45 -0.93 -3.51
C ILE A 130 -3.49 -0.75 -5.01
N THR A 131 -2.67 -1.48 -5.75
CA THR A 131 -2.73 -1.54 -7.21
C THR A 131 -3.12 -2.93 -7.68
N ALA A 132 -4.12 -3.00 -8.55
CA ALA A 132 -4.61 -4.24 -9.14
C ALA A 132 -5.15 -4.00 -10.55
N GLY A 133 -5.06 -5.01 -11.40
CA GLY A 133 -5.86 -5.09 -12.63
C GLY A 133 -7.15 -5.85 -12.34
N MET A 134 -8.29 -5.20 -12.57
CA MET A 134 -9.61 -5.82 -12.40
C MET A 134 -9.92 -6.78 -13.55
N GLY A 135 -10.94 -7.63 -13.38
CA GLY A 135 -11.38 -8.60 -14.37
C GLY A 135 -10.72 -9.98 -14.25
N GLY A 136 -9.55 -10.09 -13.61
CA GLY A 136 -8.94 -11.36 -13.24
C GLY A 136 -9.41 -11.88 -11.87
N GLY A 137 -9.13 -13.15 -11.55
CA GLY A 137 -9.60 -13.77 -10.31
C GLY A 137 -8.92 -13.22 -9.04
N THR A 138 -7.58 -13.27 -8.99
CA THR A 138 -6.81 -12.85 -7.81
C THR A 138 -6.90 -11.35 -7.57
N GLY A 139 -6.66 -10.53 -8.60
CA GLY A 139 -6.70 -9.07 -8.47
C GLY A 139 -8.05 -8.58 -7.96
N THR A 140 -9.13 -8.96 -8.64
CA THR A 140 -10.50 -8.57 -8.28
C THR A 140 -10.92 -9.10 -6.91
N GLY A 141 -10.67 -10.38 -6.62
CA GLY A 141 -11.12 -11.02 -5.38
C GLY A 141 -10.31 -10.61 -4.16
N ALA A 142 -8.98 -10.59 -4.27
CA ALA A 142 -8.10 -10.35 -3.13
C ALA A 142 -7.93 -8.86 -2.80
N ALA A 143 -7.99 -7.96 -3.79
CA ALA A 143 -7.73 -6.53 -3.54
C ALA A 143 -8.76 -5.92 -2.56
N ALA A 144 -10.04 -6.29 -2.68
CA ALA A 144 -11.09 -5.85 -1.77
C ALA A 144 -10.82 -6.30 -0.33
N TYR A 145 -10.36 -7.54 -0.15
CA TYR A 145 -10.04 -8.08 1.17
C TYR A 145 -8.80 -7.44 1.80
N VAL A 146 -7.75 -7.19 0.99
CA VAL A 146 -6.55 -6.46 1.42
C VAL A 146 -6.92 -5.03 1.86
N ALA A 147 -7.79 -4.35 1.11
CA ALA A 147 -8.29 -3.02 1.46
C ALA A 147 -9.06 -3.02 2.78
N TYR A 148 -9.93 -4.02 2.96
CA TYR A 148 -10.67 -4.22 4.20
C TYR A 148 -9.74 -4.39 5.40
N LEU A 149 -8.73 -5.27 5.31
CA LEU A 149 -7.76 -5.49 6.38
C LEU A 149 -6.94 -4.23 6.70
N ALA A 150 -6.48 -3.51 5.67
CA ALA A 150 -5.70 -2.28 5.86
C ALA A 150 -6.53 -1.22 6.61
N LYS A 151 -7.80 -1.07 6.24
CA LYS A 151 -8.73 -0.16 6.92
C LYS A 151 -9.02 -0.59 8.36
N GLU A 152 -9.22 -1.90 8.60
CA GLU A 152 -9.41 -2.45 9.95
C GLU A 152 -8.19 -2.18 10.86
N MET A 153 -6.99 -2.12 10.26
CA MET A 153 -5.73 -1.84 10.95
C MET A 153 -5.45 -0.33 11.12
N GLY A 154 -6.37 0.55 10.72
CA GLY A 154 -6.27 1.99 10.92
C GLY A 154 -5.57 2.76 9.81
N ALA A 155 -5.19 2.11 8.71
CA ALA A 155 -4.58 2.80 7.57
C ALA A 155 -5.61 3.54 6.72
N VAL A 156 -5.21 4.69 6.18
CA VAL A 156 -5.91 5.30 5.04
C VAL A 156 -5.64 4.44 3.80
N VAL A 157 -6.68 4.07 3.07
CA VAL A 157 -6.57 3.16 1.92
C VAL A 157 -6.94 3.87 0.64
N VAL A 158 -6.04 3.82 -0.35
CA VAL A 158 -6.27 4.32 -1.70
C VAL A 158 -6.09 3.16 -2.68
N ALA A 159 -7.12 2.84 -3.45
CA ALA A 159 -7.03 1.80 -4.49
C ALA A 159 -6.90 2.46 -5.88
N VAL A 160 -5.83 2.12 -6.59
CA VAL A 160 -5.58 2.53 -7.98
C VAL A 160 -5.69 1.30 -8.85
N VAL A 161 -6.82 1.14 -9.51
CA VAL A 161 -7.16 -0.05 -10.29
C VAL A 161 -7.40 0.28 -11.76
N THR A 162 -7.09 -0.66 -12.63
CA THR A 162 -7.48 -0.60 -14.05
C THR A 162 -8.66 -1.52 -14.31
N THR A 163 -9.61 -1.06 -15.12
CA THR A 163 -10.73 -1.88 -15.60
C THR A 163 -10.43 -2.41 -17.00
N PRO A 164 -10.81 -3.65 -17.31
CA PRO A 164 -10.68 -4.22 -18.66
C PRO A 164 -11.63 -3.57 -19.67
#